data_AF-A0A3Q2CS27-F1
#
_entry.id   AF-A0A3Q2CS27-F1
#
_cell.length_a   1.000
_cell.length_b   1.000
_cell.length_c   1.000
_cell.angle_alpha   90.00
_cell.angle_beta   90.00
_cell.angle_gamma   90.00
#
_symmetry.space_group_name_H-M   'P 1'
#
loop_
_entity.id
_entity.type
_entity.pdbx_description
1 polymer ?
#
loop_
_entity_poly.entity_id
_entity_poly.type
_entity_poly.pdbx_seq_one_letter_code
_entity_poly.pdbx_strand_id
1 'polypeptide(L)'
;MANVDRLMELIGDFGPFQKKIVILCSFPVILFAFVFVGVVFLGHTPDHWCWTPGSEQLLEECGWTEVKVREVTVPHCEKTGSFCRCQRFAVNLSSFLNKCDDFEWELSLNGSQTMPCDGRWIFDKSYKTTVSEFSLVCEKAWLADLNQVFLAFGFFIGAFVTSYIADRFVMLHDNTNLVFTFYLIRIRTLSVNVLFSPRRFGRKPCVIGSMLGLGIAGVGVSLSPWYPLLLLMRFLQGFCGKGAWTATYVLGRC
;
A
#
# COMPACT_ATOMS: atom_id res chain seq x y z
N MET A 1 -9.99 -16.07 -40.81
CA MET A 1 -10.49 -15.84 -39.45
C MET A 1 -10.64 -17.20 -38.79
N ALA A 2 -9.89 -17.47 -37.72
CA ALA A 2 -10.04 -18.73 -36.99
C ALA A 2 -11.40 -18.72 -36.28
N ASN A 3 -12.29 -19.66 -36.62
CA ASN A 3 -13.60 -19.78 -35.97
C ASN A 3 -13.41 -20.27 -34.54
N VAL A 4 -13.57 -19.36 -33.59
CA VAL A 4 -13.43 -19.59 -32.14
C VAL A 4 -14.38 -20.69 -31.67
N ASP A 5 -15.55 -20.82 -32.30
CA ASP A 5 -16.56 -21.82 -31.96
C ASP A 5 -16.09 -23.26 -32.23
N ARG A 6 -15.37 -23.50 -33.33
CA ARG A 6 -14.76 -24.81 -33.62
C ARG A 6 -13.61 -25.16 -32.68
N LEU A 7 -12.89 -24.14 -32.20
CA LEU A 7 -11.84 -24.31 -31.20
C LEU A 7 -12.43 -24.70 -29.84
N MET A 8 -13.58 -24.13 -29.47
CA MET A 8 -14.29 -24.45 -28.22
C MET A 8 -14.88 -25.86 -28.26
N GLU A 9 -15.38 -26.33 -29.40
CA GLU A 9 -15.78 -27.74 -29.59
C GLU A 9 -14.61 -28.71 -29.43
N LEU A 10 -13.41 -28.35 -29.91
CA LEU A 10 -12.21 -29.20 -29.82
C LEU A 10 -11.63 -29.31 -28.40
N ILE A 11 -11.79 -28.26 -27.58
CA ILE A 11 -11.25 -28.17 -26.22
C ILE A 11 -12.12 -28.95 -25.21
N GLY A 12 -13.39 -29.20 -25.55
CA GLY A 12 -14.34 -29.88 -24.67
C GLY A 12 -14.84 -28.99 -23.52
N ASP A 13 -15.85 -29.48 -22.81
CA ASP A 13 -16.52 -28.73 -21.75
C ASP A 13 -15.65 -28.58 -20.48
N PHE A 14 -15.74 -27.44 -19.79
CA PHE A 14 -14.95 -27.18 -18.58
C PHE A 14 -15.26 -28.18 -17.46
N GLY A 15 -14.35 -29.12 -17.24
CA GLY A 15 -14.48 -30.15 -16.21
C GLY A 15 -14.51 -29.57 -14.78
N PRO A 16 -15.11 -30.27 -13.81
CA PRO A 16 -15.21 -29.80 -12.41
C PRO A 16 -13.84 -29.58 -11.75
N PHE A 17 -12.82 -30.35 -12.16
CA PHE A 17 -11.45 -30.17 -11.71
C PHE A 17 -10.84 -28.85 -12.21
N GLN A 18 -11.10 -28.50 -13.47
CA GLN A 18 -10.63 -27.27 -14.11
C GLN A 18 -11.29 -26.03 -13.47
N LYS A 19 -12.60 -26.09 -13.21
CA LYS A 19 -13.34 -25.05 -12.47
C LYS A 19 -12.76 -24.84 -11.06
N LYS A 20 -12.42 -25.92 -10.35
CA LYS A 20 -11.83 -25.85 -9.01
C LYS A 20 -10.46 -25.17 -9.01
N ILE A 21 -9.61 -25.46 -10.00
CA ILE A 21 -8.29 -24.82 -10.13
C ILE A 21 -8.44 -23.32 -10.43
N VAL A 22 -9.34 -22.94 -11.36
CA VAL A 22 -9.58 -21.54 -11.69
C VAL A 22 -10.07 -20.75 -10.47
N ILE A 23 -11.02 -21.30 -9.70
CA ILE A 23 -11.53 -20.68 -8.47
C ILE A 23 -10.43 -20.56 -7.41
N LEU A 24 -9.58 -21.58 -7.26
CA LEU A 24 -8.48 -21.53 -6.29
C LEU A 24 -7.40 -20.52 -6.70
N CYS A 25 -7.15 -20.36 -8.00
CA CYS A 25 -6.18 -19.41 -8.54
C CYS A 25 -6.69 -17.96 -8.55
N SER A 26 -8.02 -17.74 -8.62
CA SER A 26 -8.59 -16.40 -8.62
C SER A 26 -8.56 -15.75 -7.23
N PHE A 27 -8.64 -16.53 -6.16
CA PHE A 27 -8.65 -16.01 -4.78
C PHE A 27 -7.42 -15.15 -4.43
N PRO A 28 -6.17 -15.57 -4.69
CA PRO A 28 -4.99 -14.72 -4.48
C PRO A 28 -4.97 -13.45 -5.35
N VAL A 29 -5.48 -13.54 -6.59
CA VAL A 29 -5.56 -12.38 -7.50
C VAL A 29 -6.52 -11.33 -6.96
N ILE A 30 -7.67 -11.77 -6.43
CA ILE A 30 -8.67 -10.89 -5.82
C ILE A 30 -8.08 -10.22 -4.57
N LEU A 31 -7.45 -10.98 -3.67
CA LEU A 31 -6.80 -10.42 -2.48
C LEU A 31 -5.74 -9.37 -2.84
N PHE A 32 -4.97 -9.63 -3.89
CA PHE A 32 -3.97 -8.70 -4.37
C PHE A 32 -4.58 -7.42 -4.97
N ALA A 33 -5.72 -7.52 -5.65
CA ALA A 33 -6.45 -6.36 -6.16
C ALA A 33 -6.90 -5.43 -5.01
N PHE A 34 -7.38 -5.98 -3.89
CA PHE A 34 -7.72 -5.20 -2.70
C PHE A 34 -6.52 -4.44 -2.12
N VAL A 35 -5.32 -5.06 -2.12
CA VAL A 35 -4.08 -4.37 -1.70
C VAL A 35 -3.79 -3.17 -2.60
N PHE A 36 -3.94 -3.32 -3.91
CA PHE A 36 -3.67 -2.27 -4.87
C PHE A 36 -4.64 -1.09 -4.73
N VAL A 37 -5.94 -1.40 -4.63
CA VAL A 37 -7.01 -0.41 -4.48
C VAL A 37 -6.93 0.27 -3.09
N GLY A 38 -6.61 -0.49 -2.05
CA GLY A 38 -6.47 0.04 -0.70
C GLY A 38 -5.43 1.16 -0.59
N VAL A 39 -4.33 1.09 -1.36
CA VAL A 39 -3.31 2.17 -1.39
C VAL A 39 -3.91 3.50 -1.78
N VAL A 40 -4.81 3.51 -2.77
CA VAL A 40 -5.40 4.75 -3.30
C VAL A 40 -6.29 5.40 -2.24
N PHE A 41 -7.11 4.59 -1.55
CA PHE A 41 -8.00 5.10 -0.51
C PHE A 41 -7.25 5.53 0.76
N LEU A 42 -6.25 4.77 1.18
CA LEU A 42 -5.39 5.14 2.32
C LEU A 42 -4.44 6.30 2.01
N GLY A 43 -4.21 6.60 0.74
CA GLY A 43 -3.41 7.73 0.26
C GLY A 43 -4.19 9.04 0.11
N HIS A 44 -5.48 9.07 0.45
CA HIS A 44 -6.25 10.30 0.38
C HIS A 44 -5.71 11.36 1.36
N THR A 45 -5.62 12.60 0.88
CA THR A 45 -5.17 13.76 1.66
C THR A 45 -6.41 14.44 2.29
N PRO A 46 -6.68 14.23 3.60
CA PRO A 46 -7.77 14.96 4.25
C PRO A 46 -7.44 16.46 4.33
N ASP A 47 -8.46 17.27 4.57
CA ASP A 47 -8.27 18.70 4.86
C ASP A 47 -7.37 18.86 6.09
N HIS A 48 -6.37 19.72 5.93
CA HIS A 48 -5.31 19.94 6.89
C HIS A 48 -4.92 21.41 6.93
N TRP A 49 -4.37 21.81 8.07
CA TRP A 49 -3.83 23.14 8.26
C TRP A 49 -2.59 23.11 9.14
N CYS A 50 -1.82 24.19 9.04
CA CYS A 50 -0.60 24.35 9.81
C CYS A 50 -0.92 24.63 11.27
N TRP A 51 -0.11 24.05 12.16
CA TRP A 51 -0.18 24.32 13.59
C TRP A 51 1.20 24.61 14.15
N THR A 52 1.30 25.70 14.89
CA THR A 52 2.56 26.20 15.46
C THR A 52 2.49 26.20 17.00
N PRO A 53 3.62 26.23 17.71
CA PRO A 53 3.59 26.34 19.17
C PRO A 53 2.87 27.62 19.64
N GLY A 54 2.95 28.71 18.87
CA GLY A 54 2.20 29.93 19.16
C GLY A 54 0.68 29.72 19.15
N SER A 55 0.15 28.87 18.26
CA SER A 55 -1.31 28.60 18.22
C SER A 55 -1.80 27.81 19.43
N GLU A 56 -0.93 27.05 20.09
CA GLU A 56 -1.26 26.35 21.34
C GLU A 56 -1.35 27.35 22.49
N GLN A 57 -0.42 28.30 22.56
CA GLN A 57 -0.43 29.36 23.57
C GLN A 57 -1.65 30.28 23.43
N LEU A 58 -2.09 30.60 22.20
CA LEU A 58 -3.33 31.34 21.96
C LEU A 58 -4.58 30.61 22.48
N LEU A 59 -4.58 29.28 22.42
CA LEU A 59 -5.70 28.49 22.94
C LEU A 59 -5.76 28.55 24.47
N GLU A 60 -4.61 28.44 25.14
CA GLU A 60 -4.50 28.39 26.60
C GLU A 60 -4.61 29.77 27.26
N GLU A 61 -3.94 30.80 26.73
CA GLU A 61 -3.88 32.12 27.35
C GLU A 61 -5.05 33.03 26.95
N CYS A 62 -5.46 32.99 25.68
CA CYS A 62 -6.57 33.82 25.18
C CYS A 62 -7.94 33.11 25.20
N GLY A 63 -7.98 31.81 25.54
CA GLY A 63 -9.23 31.03 25.58
C GLY A 63 -9.94 30.93 24.22
N TRP A 64 -9.21 31.04 23.12
CA TRP A 64 -9.79 31.00 21.77
C TRP A 64 -10.27 29.58 21.40
N THR A 65 -11.17 29.50 20.41
CA THR A 65 -11.58 28.21 19.83
C THR A 65 -10.65 27.82 18.68
N GLU A 66 -10.51 26.52 18.42
CA GLU A 66 -9.70 26.01 17.28
C GLU A 66 -10.15 26.62 15.93
N VAL A 67 -11.43 26.98 15.81
CA VAL A 67 -11.99 27.63 14.62
C VAL A 67 -11.43 29.05 14.46
N LYS A 68 -11.45 29.84 15.53
CA LYS A 68 -10.89 31.21 15.54
C LYS A 68 -9.39 31.18 15.27
N VAL A 69 -8.67 30.23 15.87
CA VAL A 69 -7.22 30.04 15.62
C VAL A 69 -6.96 29.70 14.14
N ARG A 70 -7.77 28.85 13.53
CA ARG A 70 -7.62 28.47 12.11
C ARG A 70 -7.82 29.66 11.17
N GLU A 71 -8.88 30.44 11.36
CA GLU A 71 -9.19 31.63 10.53
C GLU A 71 -8.06 32.66 10.56
N VAL A 72 -7.42 32.77 11.72
CA VAL A 72 -6.39 33.76 11.99
C VAL A 72 -4.99 33.31 11.53
N THR A 73 -4.73 32.00 11.49
CA THR A 73 -3.40 31.45 11.14
C THR A 73 -3.28 31.08 9.66
N VAL A 74 -4.39 30.76 9.00
CA VAL A 74 -4.40 30.22 7.63
C VAL A 74 -4.99 31.24 6.66
N PRO A 75 -4.25 31.64 5.60
CA PRO A 75 -4.77 32.56 4.59
C PRO A 75 -5.87 31.93 3.72
N HIS A 76 -6.80 32.76 3.25
CA HIS A 76 -7.72 32.38 2.19
C HIS A 76 -7.06 32.51 0.82
N CYS A 77 -7.20 31.49 -0.01
CA CYS A 77 -6.72 31.49 -1.37
C CYS A 77 -7.70 32.28 -2.26
N GLU A 78 -7.25 33.40 -2.84
CA GLU A 78 -8.04 34.31 -3.68
C GLU A 78 -8.80 33.61 -4.83
N LYS A 79 -8.32 32.45 -5.30
CA LYS A 79 -8.86 31.78 -6.48
C LYS A 79 -10.10 30.91 -6.22
N THR A 80 -10.40 30.58 -4.97
CA THR A 80 -11.46 29.61 -4.62
C THR A 80 -12.28 30.02 -3.40
N GLY A 81 -11.92 31.10 -2.69
CA GLY A 81 -12.53 31.47 -1.40
C GLY A 81 -12.25 30.46 -0.28
N SER A 82 -11.53 29.37 -0.57
CA SER A 82 -11.17 28.31 0.37
C SER A 82 -9.83 28.62 1.06
N PHE A 83 -9.61 28.05 2.24
CA PHE A 83 -8.35 28.15 2.98
C PHE A 83 -7.18 27.53 2.20
N CYS A 84 -6.04 28.22 2.16
CA CYS A 84 -4.81 27.71 1.57
C CYS A 84 -4.21 26.62 2.47
N ARG A 85 -4.32 25.36 2.07
CA ARG A 85 -3.93 24.19 2.89
C ARG A 85 -2.45 24.13 3.28
N CYS A 86 -1.57 24.76 2.50
CA CYS A 86 -0.11 24.61 2.62
C CYS A 86 0.65 25.85 3.10
N GLN A 87 -0.06 26.94 3.40
CA GLN A 87 0.54 28.23 3.74
C GLN A 87 -0.02 28.74 5.07
N ARG A 88 0.76 29.58 5.73
CA ARG A 88 0.37 30.31 6.94
C ARG A 88 0.79 31.77 6.83
N PHE A 89 0.18 32.63 7.62
CA PHE A 89 0.68 34.01 7.75
C PHE A 89 2.04 34.05 8.47
N ALA A 90 2.92 34.91 8.00
CA ALA A 90 4.27 35.14 8.53
C ALA A 90 4.26 36.04 9.78
N VAL A 91 3.39 35.73 10.74
CA VAL A 91 3.17 36.56 11.94
C VAL A 91 3.82 35.88 13.15
N ASN A 92 4.55 36.66 13.97
CA ASN A 92 5.20 36.17 15.18
C ASN A 92 4.19 36.01 16.31
N LEU A 93 3.58 34.84 16.48
CA LEU A 93 2.54 34.63 17.49
C LEU A 93 2.96 34.95 18.95
N SER A 94 4.26 34.89 19.26
CA SER A 94 4.79 35.20 20.61
C SER A 94 4.58 36.64 21.06
N SER A 95 4.52 37.61 20.13
CA SER A 95 4.25 39.01 20.48
C SER A 95 2.78 39.28 20.82
N PHE A 96 1.88 38.32 20.56
CA PHE A 96 0.43 38.50 20.67
C PHE A 96 -0.19 37.92 21.93
N LEU A 97 0.59 37.19 22.74
CA LEU A 97 0.15 36.62 24.01
C LEU A 97 -0.40 37.67 24.98
N ASN A 98 0.10 38.91 24.89
CA ASN A 98 -0.35 40.02 25.74
C ASN A 98 -1.52 40.83 25.15
N LYS A 99 -1.99 40.50 23.93
CA LYS A 99 -2.98 41.28 23.18
C LYS A 99 -3.94 40.39 22.38
N CYS A 100 -4.80 39.69 23.10
CA CYS A 100 -5.79 38.78 22.53
C CYS A 100 -6.92 39.48 21.73
N ASP A 101 -7.08 40.81 21.78
CA ASP A 101 -8.11 41.52 21.00
C ASP A 101 -7.55 42.33 19.82
N ASP A 102 -6.25 42.66 19.81
CA ASP A 102 -5.61 43.55 18.82
C ASP A 102 -5.09 42.79 17.58
N PHE A 103 -5.30 41.47 17.52
CA PHE A 103 -4.72 40.59 16.51
C PHE A 103 -5.26 40.84 15.09
N GLU A 104 -6.55 41.18 14.95
CA GLU A 104 -7.18 41.43 13.64
C GLU A 104 -6.55 42.61 12.89
N TRP A 105 -6.13 43.65 13.62
CA TRP A 105 -5.48 44.83 13.06
C TRP A 105 -4.07 44.52 12.54
N GLU A 106 -3.27 43.73 13.25
CA GLU A 106 -1.94 43.34 12.76
C GLU A 106 -1.99 42.31 11.64
N LEU A 107 -3.02 41.45 11.59
CA LEU A 107 -3.28 40.60 10.44
C LEU A 107 -3.57 41.43 9.18
N SER A 108 -4.23 42.58 9.32
CA SER A 108 -4.49 43.49 8.18
C SER A 108 -3.23 44.21 7.68
N LEU A 109 -2.24 44.44 8.56
CA LEU A 109 -0.97 45.10 8.23
C LEU A 109 0.11 44.13 7.71
N ASN A 110 0.24 42.95 8.34
CA ASN A 110 1.29 41.98 8.06
C ASN A 110 0.78 40.68 7.38
N GLY A 111 -0.53 40.47 7.30
CA GLY A 111 -1.13 39.29 6.67
C GLY A 111 -0.97 39.20 5.15
N SER A 112 -0.27 40.14 4.50
CA SER A 112 0.10 39.96 3.09
C SER A 112 1.22 38.92 2.90
N GLN A 113 2.07 38.71 3.91
CA GLN A 113 3.20 37.80 3.81
C GLN A 113 2.82 36.39 4.25
N THR A 114 2.92 35.45 3.31
CA THR A 114 2.71 34.03 3.57
C THR A 114 4.04 33.28 3.61
N MET A 115 4.13 32.30 4.49
CA MET A 115 5.29 31.41 4.62
C MET A 115 4.85 29.94 4.58
N PRO A 116 5.75 29.02 4.20
CA PRO A 116 5.50 27.59 4.37
C PRO A 116 5.31 27.25 5.84
N CYS A 117 4.64 26.13 6.10
CA CYS A 117 4.43 25.65 7.46
C CYS A 117 5.69 24.96 8.00
N ASP A 118 6.24 25.49 9.07
CA ASP A 118 7.42 24.94 9.76
C ASP A 118 7.03 24.10 10.99
N GLY A 119 5.73 24.05 11.31
CA GLY A 119 5.17 23.44 12.51
C GLY A 119 4.59 22.03 12.30
N ARG A 120 3.72 21.62 13.23
CA ARG A 120 2.96 20.37 13.16
C ARG A 120 1.73 20.54 12.25
N TRP A 121 1.24 19.45 11.66
CA TRP A 121 0.00 19.47 10.86
C TRP A 121 -1.17 18.98 11.69
N ILE A 122 -2.32 19.65 11.59
CA ILE A 122 -3.57 19.14 12.13
C ILE A 122 -4.49 18.78 10.96
N PHE A 123 -5.03 17.58 11.06
CA PHE A 123 -5.94 16.99 10.10
C PHE A 123 -7.35 16.96 10.68
N ASP A 124 -8.36 17.11 9.83
CA ASP A 124 -9.74 16.98 10.27
C ASP A 124 -10.04 15.55 10.77
N LYS A 125 -10.83 15.42 11.85
CA LYS A 125 -10.95 14.20 12.67
C LYS A 125 -11.72 13.04 12.01
N SER A 126 -11.99 13.11 10.70
CA SER A 126 -12.93 12.19 10.04
C SER A 126 -12.39 10.77 9.89
N TYR A 127 -11.10 10.59 9.57
CA TYR A 127 -10.46 9.27 9.45
C TYR A 127 -8.92 9.41 9.40
N LYS A 128 -8.19 8.39 9.88
CA LYS A 128 -6.72 8.34 9.80
C LYS A 128 -6.29 7.72 8.47
N THR A 129 -5.52 8.46 7.70
CA THR A 129 -4.86 8.01 6.46
C THR A 129 -3.36 7.88 6.65
N THR A 130 -2.69 7.12 5.77
CA THR A 130 -1.22 7.03 5.75
C THR A 130 -0.59 8.41 5.59
N VAL A 131 -1.25 9.31 4.84
CA VAL A 131 -0.83 10.71 4.69
C VAL A 131 -0.91 11.47 6.01
N SER A 132 -2.01 11.32 6.76
CA SER A 132 -2.20 12.01 8.05
C SER A 132 -1.25 11.50 9.13
N GLU A 133 -0.93 10.20 9.12
CA GLU A 133 -0.10 9.56 10.12
C GLU A 133 1.37 9.98 10.01
N PHE A 134 1.89 10.04 8.78
CA PHE A 134 3.28 10.43 8.52
C PHE A 134 3.44 11.90 8.11
N SER A 135 2.36 12.71 8.15
CA SER A 135 2.35 14.12 7.75
C SER A 135 2.96 14.36 6.35
N LEU A 136 2.54 13.55 5.37
CA LEU A 136 3.09 13.52 4.00
C LEU A 136 2.38 14.54 3.10
N VAL A 137 2.52 15.83 3.40
CA VAL A 137 1.72 16.88 2.77
C VAL A 137 2.56 18.01 2.19
N CYS A 138 1.99 18.76 1.24
CA CYS A 138 2.61 19.90 0.58
C CYS A 138 3.97 19.53 -0.06
N GLU A 139 5.08 20.03 0.46
CA GLU A 139 6.43 19.69 -0.02
C GLU A 139 6.74 18.19 0.10
N LYS A 140 6.13 17.50 1.06
CA LYS A 140 6.30 16.06 1.29
C LYS A 140 5.23 15.20 0.62
N ALA A 141 4.37 15.78 -0.23
CA ALA A 141 3.29 15.05 -0.89
C ALA A 141 3.81 13.91 -1.78
N TRP A 142 4.94 14.12 -2.48
CA TRP A 142 5.55 13.11 -3.34
C TRP A 142 6.01 11.84 -2.59
N LEU A 143 6.22 11.92 -1.27
CA LEU A 143 6.51 10.73 -0.47
C LEU A 143 5.28 9.81 -0.41
N ALA A 144 4.05 10.32 -0.45
CA ALA A 144 2.88 9.44 -0.51
C ALA A 144 2.93 8.51 -1.75
N ASP A 145 3.39 9.05 -2.89
CA ASP A 145 3.51 8.32 -4.17
C ASP A 145 4.63 7.27 -4.16
N LEU A 146 5.67 7.45 -3.33
CA LEU A 146 6.74 6.46 -3.20
C LEU A 146 6.23 5.08 -2.77
N ASN A 147 5.11 4.99 -2.05
CA ASN A 147 4.50 3.71 -1.68
C ASN A 147 4.20 2.85 -2.91
N GLN A 148 3.64 3.47 -3.95
CA GLN A 148 3.30 2.78 -5.20
C GLN A 148 4.57 2.48 -6.01
N VAL A 149 5.56 3.38 -6.00
CA VAL A 149 6.85 3.18 -6.67
C VAL A 149 7.60 2.00 -6.08
N PHE A 150 7.72 1.91 -4.75
CA PHE A 150 8.42 0.80 -4.08
C PHE A 150 7.72 -0.54 -4.27
N LEU A 151 6.38 -0.54 -4.26
CA LEU A 151 5.58 -1.72 -4.58
C LEU A 151 5.82 -2.18 -6.02
N ALA A 152 5.80 -1.26 -7.00
CA ALA A 152 6.09 -1.55 -8.41
C ALA A 152 7.54 -2.00 -8.65
N PHE A 153 8.49 -1.39 -7.95
CA PHE A 153 9.90 -1.77 -7.99
C PHE A 153 10.13 -3.18 -7.42
N GLY A 154 9.45 -3.50 -6.32
CA GLY A 154 9.40 -4.86 -5.77
C GLY A 154 8.86 -5.87 -6.79
N PHE A 155 7.79 -5.51 -7.52
CA PHE A 155 7.28 -6.35 -8.62
C PHE A 155 8.32 -6.58 -9.71
N PHE A 156 9.02 -5.53 -10.14
CA PHE A 156 10.04 -5.63 -11.18
C PHE A 156 11.15 -6.60 -10.77
N ILE A 157 11.76 -6.39 -9.60
CA ILE A 157 12.83 -7.26 -9.09
C ILE A 157 12.31 -8.69 -8.85
N GLY A 158 11.11 -8.81 -8.28
CA GLY A 158 10.46 -10.10 -8.04
C GLY A 158 10.33 -10.91 -9.32
N ALA A 159 9.94 -10.29 -10.44
CA ALA A 159 9.84 -10.94 -11.74
C ALA A 159 11.20 -11.50 -12.21
N PHE A 160 12.27 -10.70 -12.18
CA PHE A 160 13.59 -11.19 -12.59
C PHE A 160 14.07 -12.37 -11.74
N VAL A 161 13.93 -12.25 -10.42
CA VAL A 161 14.39 -13.28 -9.48
C VAL A 161 13.58 -14.56 -9.62
N THR A 162 12.25 -14.48 -9.69
CA THR A 162 11.40 -15.67 -9.78
C THR A 162 11.53 -16.34 -11.14
N SER A 163 11.73 -15.58 -12.22
CA SER A 163 12.06 -16.11 -13.54
C SER A 163 13.39 -16.87 -13.53
N TYR A 164 14.45 -16.26 -13.00
CA TYR A 164 15.76 -16.90 -12.92
C TYR A 164 15.72 -18.19 -12.07
N ILE A 165 15.05 -18.14 -10.93
CA ILE A 165 14.83 -19.31 -10.07
C ILE A 165 14.03 -20.38 -10.83
N ALA A 166 12.98 -20.02 -11.56
CA ALA A 166 12.17 -20.97 -12.31
C ALA A 166 13.01 -21.76 -13.33
N ASP A 167 13.91 -21.09 -14.05
CA ASP A 167 14.77 -21.74 -15.05
C ASP A 167 15.81 -22.67 -14.40
N ARG A 168 16.39 -22.27 -13.25
CA ARG A 168 17.39 -23.09 -12.53
C ARG A 168 16.79 -24.31 -11.84
N PHE A 169 15.62 -24.18 -11.22
CA PHE A 169 14.95 -25.30 -10.56
C PHE A 169 14.34 -26.31 -11.55
N VAL A 170 14.01 -25.88 -12.78
CA VAL A 170 13.57 -26.80 -13.84
C VAL A 170 14.72 -27.68 -14.34
N MET A 171 15.93 -27.14 -14.48
CA MET A 171 17.11 -27.89 -14.95
C MET A 171 17.63 -28.93 -13.95
N LEU A 172 17.46 -28.72 -12.64
CA LEU A 172 18.02 -29.60 -11.61
C LEU A 172 17.19 -30.87 -11.32
N HIS A 173 15.94 -30.95 -11.79
CA HIS A 173 15.02 -32.01 -11.38
C HIS A 173 14.87 -33.16 -12.40
N ASP A 174 15.57 -33.12 -13.54
CA ASP A 174 15.53 -34.22 -14.52
C ASP A 174 16.35 -35.46 -14.11
N ASN A 175 17.24 -35.38 -13.11
CA ASN A 175 18.18 -36.48 -12.79
C ASN A 175 17.91 -37.25 -11.47
N THR A 176 16.94 -36.83 -10.65
CA THR A 176 16.77 -37.32 -9.25
C THR A 176 15.43 -38.02 -8.97
N ASN A 177 14.61 -38.27 -9.99
CA ASN A 177 13.23 -38.78 -9.86
C ASN A 177 13.07 -40.31 -9.88
N LEU A 178 14.11 -41.07 -10.24
CA LEU A 178 13.97 -42.51 -10.42
C LEU A 178 13.99 -43.31 -9.09
N VAL A 179 14.59 -42.77 -8.03
CA VAL A 179 14.80 -43.53 -6.77
C VAL A 179 13.70 -43.27 -5.72
N PHE A 180 13.13 -42.06 -5.65
CA PHE A 180 12.18 -41.68 -4.59
C PHE A 180 10.73 -42.15 -4.82
N THR A 181 10.37 -42.43 -6.07
CA THR A 181 8.99 -42.79 -6.47
C THR A 181 8.59 -44.21 -6.01
N PHE A 182 9.56 -45.09 -5.78
CA PHE A 182 9.30 -46.46 -5.31
C PHE A 182 8.98 -46.56 -3.81
N TYR A 183 9.43 -45.61 -2.99
CA TYR A 183 9.32 -45.71 -1.52
C TYR A 183 7.97 -45.22 -0.96
N LEU A 184 7.28 -44.31 -1.66
CA LEU A 184 6.08 -43.62 -1.14
C LEU A 184 4.74 -44.29 -1.52
N ILE A 185 4.74 -45.41 -2.24
CA ILE A 185 3.51 -46.12 -2.66
C ILE A 185 2.80 -46.84 -1.49
N ARG A 186 3.43 -47.01 -0.31
CA ARG A 186 2.84 -47.79 0.80
C ARG A 186 2.05 -47.04 1.88
N ILE A 187 2.00 -45.70 1.88
CA ILE A 187 1.37 -44.96 2.99
C ILE A 187 0.14 -44.20 2.48
N ARG A 188 -0.99 -44.90 2.38
CA ARG A 188 -2.30 -44.32 2.11
C ARG A 188 -3.17 -44.54 3.34
N THR A 189 -3.51 -43.48 4.07
CA THR A 189 -4.83 -43.27 4.72
C THR A 189 -4.98 -41.92 5.44
N LEU A 190 -6.15 -41.31 5.22
CA LEU A 190 -6.93 -40.45 6.12
C LEU A 190 -6.62 -38.93 6.22
N SER A 191 -7.54 -38.15 5.62
CA SER A 191 -8.07 -36.87 6.15
C SER A 191 -7.46 -35.52 5.78
N VAL A 192 -6.91 -35.30 4.59
CA VAL A 192 -6.88 -33.96 3.93
C VAL A 192 -6.87 -34.14 2.39
N ASN A 193 -7.97 -34.63 1.84
CA ASN A 193 -8.07 -34.90 0.41
C ASN A 193 -8.43 -33.63 -0.36
N VAL A 194 -7.39 -32.86 -0.75
CA VAL A 194 -7.27 -32.01 -1.96
C VAL A 194 -5.87 -31.38 -2.10
N LEU A 195 -4.90 -31.63 -1.22
CA LEU A 195 -3.56 -31.03 -1.36
C LEU A 195 -2.52 -31.90 -2.10
N PHE A 196 -2.82 -33.18 -2.34
CA PHE A 196 -1.83 -34.12 -2.87
C PHE A 196 -2.35 -34.96 -4.04
N SER A 197 -2.51 -34.31 -5.20
CA SER A 197 -2.23 -35.01 -6.46
C SER A 197 -0.69 -35.06 -6.66
N PRO A 198 -0.11 -36.25 -6.90
CA PRO A 198 1.32 -36.44 -7.08
C PRO A 198 1.72 -36.15 -8.53
N ARG A 199 1.84 -34.86 -8.89
CA ARG A 199 2.65 -34.43 -10.05
C ARG A 199 3.40 -33.13 -9.68
N ARG A 200 4.74 -33.21 -9.70
CA ARG A 200 5.78 -32.16 -9.56
C ARG A 200 5.91 -31.45 -8.20
N PHE A 201 6.76 -32.03 -7.35
CA PHE A 201 7.01 -31.64 -5.96
C PHE A 201 7.89 -30.37 -5.76
N GLY A 202 8.67 -29.95 -6.76
CA GLY A 202 9.56 -28.78 -6.61
C GLY A 202 8.88 -27.40 -6.59
N ARG A 203 7.67 -27.26 -7.15
CA ARG A 203 7.03 -25.94 -7.38
C ARG A 203 6.07 -25.49 -6.27
N LYS A 204 5.49 -26.43 -5.51
CA LYS A 204 4.59 -26.16 -4.38
C LYS A 204 5.23 -25.35 -3.22
N PRO A 205 6.47 -25.63 -2.77
CA PRO A 205 7.08 -24.85 -1.69
C PRO A 205 7.34 -23.39 -2.07
N CYS A 206 7.65 -23.09 -3.35
CA CYS A 206 7.83 -21.73 -3.83
C CYS A 206 6.52 -20.91 -3.75
N VAL A 207 5.38 -21.54 -4.09
CA VAL A 207 4.05 -20.91 -3.96
C VAL A 207 3.73 -20.63 -2.49
N ILE A 208 3.91 -21.61 -1.61
CA ILE A 208 3.61 -21.47 -0.18
C ILE A 208 4.50 -20.39 0.45
N GLY A 209 5.80 -20.39 0.14
CA GLY A 209 6.75 -19.36 0.60
C GLY A 209 6.35 -17.95 0.14
N SER A 210 5.94 -17.79 -1.12
CA SER A 210 5.50 -16.49 -1.64
C SER A 210 4.20 -15.99 -0.98
N MET A 211 3.26 -16.89 -0.66
CA MET A 211 2.01 -16.54 0.02
C MET A 211 2.25 -16.17 1.49
N LEU A 212 3.11 -16.91 2.19
CA LEU A 212 3.53 -16.57 3.55
C LEU A 212 4.26 -15.22 3.58
N GLY A 213 5.18 -15.00 2.65
CA GLY A 213 5.89 -13.72 2.51
C GLY A 213 4.96 -12.55 2.25
N LEU A 214 3.94 -12.72 1.40
CA LEU A 214 2.92 -11.70 1.15
C LEU A 214 2.09 -11.40 2.41
N GLY A 215 1.71 -12.44 3.17
CA GLY A 215 0.98 -12.31 4.43
C GLY A 215 1.80 -11.56 5.49
N ILE A 216 3.05 -11.96 5.72
CA ILE A 216 3.95 -11.33 6.70
C ILE A 216 4.21 -9.87 6.31
N ALA A 217 4.49 -9.59 5.04
CA ALA A 217 4.71 -8.22 4.56
C ALA A 217 3.43 -7.38 4.70
N GLY A 218 2.25 -7.94 4.42
CA GLY A 218 0.97 -7.26 4.59
C GLY A 218 0.69 -6.86 6.04
N VAL A 219 0.93 -7.78 6.99
CA VAL A 219 0.83 -7.46 8.44
C VAL A 219 1.88 -6.42 8.84
N GLY A 220 3.09 -6.50 8.28
CA GLY A 220 4.16 -5.53 8.50
C GLY A 220 3.81 -4.11 8.05
N VAL A 221 3.07 -3.96 6.94
CA VAL A 221 2.56 -2.64 6.50
C VAL A 221 1.57 -2.07 7.51
N SER A 222 0.71 -2.88 8.10
CA SER A 222 -0.29 -2.41 9.08
C SER A 222 0.32 -2.00 10.43
N LEU A 223 1.47 -2.56 10.80
CA LEU A 223 2.13 -2.33 12.09
C LEU A 223 3.35 -1.40 11.98
N SER A 224 3.64 -0.83 10.81
CA SER A 224 4.86 -0.06 10.60
C SER A 224 4.80 1.29 11.34
N PRO A 225 5.64 1.53 12.36
CA PRO A 225 5.66 2.81 13.07
C PRO A 225 6.49 3.88 12.36
N TRP A 226 7.29 3.47 11.37
CA TRP A 226 8.23 4.33 10.66
C TRP A 226 7.97 4.28 9.15
N TYR A 227 8.04 5.45 8.51
CA TYR A 227 7.80 5.58 7.08
C TYR A 227 8.78 4.75 6.19
N PRO A 228 10.10 4.68 6.47
CA PRO A 228 11.01 3.82 5.70
C PRO A 228 10.71 2.31 5.85
N LEU A 229 10.25 1.88 7.03
CA LEU A 229 9.84 0.49 7.27
C LEU A 229 8.61 0.16 6.44
N LEU A 230 7.65 1.09 6.34
CA LEU A 230 6.48 0.94 5.48
C LEU A 230 6.91 0.73 4.02
N LEU A 231 7.83 1.56 3.50
CA LEU A 231 8.36 1.41 2.13
C LEU A 231 9.05 0.05 1.91
N LEU A 232 9.84 -0.41 2.88
CA LEU A 232 10.47 -1.73 2.82
C LEU A 232 9.43 -2.86 2.77
N MET A 233 8.39 -2.78 3.60
CA MET A 233 7.33 -3.79 3.61
C MET A 233 6.51 -3.77 2.31
N ARG A 234 6.28 -2.59 1.72
CA ARG A 234 5.67 -2.45 0.39
C ARG A 234 6.52 -3.08 -0.71
N PHE A 235 7.83 -2.89 -0.66
CA PHE A 235 8.76 -3.54 -1.56
C PHE A 235 8.71 -5.07 -1.44
N LEU A 236 8.77 -5.59 -0.21
CA LEU A 236 8.69 -7.03 0.06
C LEU A 236 7.33 -7.61 -0.40
N GLN A 237 6.25 -6.87 -0.21
CA GLN A 237 4.92 -7.23 -0.68
C GLN A 237 4.88 -7.35 -2.21
N GLY A 238 5.49 -6.41 -2.94
CA GLY A 238 5.61 -6.48 -4.41
C GLY A 238 6.48 -7.64 -4.89
N PHE A 239 7.63 -7.84 -4.24
CA PHE A 239 8.57 -8.92 -4.54
C PHE A 239 7.93 -10.31 -4.38
N CYS A 240 7.33 -10.58 -3.23
CA CYS A 240 6.63 -11.83 -2.94
C CYS A 240 5.39 -12.00 -3.83
N GLY A 241 4.69 -10.90 -4.13
CA GLY A 241 3.50 -10.89 -4.98
C GLY A 241 3.76 -11.44 -6.37
N LYS A 242 4.83 -11.02 -7.06
CA LYS A 242 5.15 -11.53 -8.41
C LYS A 242 5.44 -13.02 -8.42
N GLY A 243 6.14 -13.53 -7.41
CA GLY A 243 6.47 -14.96 -7.30
C GLY A 243 5.24 -15.86 -7.27
N ALA A 244 4.18 -15.45 -6.56
CA ALA A 244 2.91 -16.17 -6.51
C ALA A 244 2.22 -16.21 -7.89
N TRP A 245 2.22 -15.08 -8.62
CA TRP A 245 1.60 -14.98 -9.95
C TRP A 245 2.32 -15.87 -10.97
N THR A 246 3.66 -15.79 -11.04
CA THR A 246 4.45 -16.59 -11.98
C THR A 246 4.32 -18.08 -11.71
N ALA A 247 4.27 -18.50 -10.45
CA ALA A 247 4.11 -19.91 -10.10
C ALA A 247 2.71 -20.45 -10.44
N THR A 248 1.70 -19.59 -10.46
CA THR A 248 0.31 -19.97 -10.78
C THR A 248 0.12 -20.22 -12.29
N TYR A 249 0.66 -19.36 -13.16
CA TYR A 249 0.59 -19.56 -14.62
C TYR A 249 1.23 -20.87 -15.08
N VAL A 250 2.27 -21.31 -14.37
CA VAL A 250 3.01 -22.52 -14.67
C VAL A 250 2.25 -23.80 -14.26
N LEU A 251 1.28 -23.70 -13.34
CA LEU A 251 0.41 -24.81 -12.93
C LEU A 251 -0.80 -25.02 -13.85
N GLY A 252 -1.21 -23.99 -14.61
CA GLY A 252 -2.37 -24.05 -15.51
C GLY A 252 -2.14 -24.74 -16.87
N ARG A 253 -0.91 -25.19 -17.16
CA ARG A 253 -0.55 -25.91 -18.40
C ARG A 253 -0.41 -27.43 -18.22
N CYS A 254 -1.23 -28.06 -17.38
CA CYS A 254 -1.27 -29.52 -17.24
C CYS A 254 -2.70 -30.05 -17.29
#